data_AF-A0A261AF90-F1
#
_entry.id   AF-A0A261AF90-F1
#
_cell.length_a   1.000
_cell.length_b   1.000
_cell.length_c   1.000
_cell.angle_alpha   90.00
_cell.angle_beta   90.00
_cell.angle_gamma   90.00
#
_symmetry.space_group_name_H-M   'P 1'
#
loop_
_entity.id
_entity.type
_entity.pdbx_description
1 polymer ?
#
loop_
_entity_poly.entity_id
_entity_poly.type
_entity_poly.pdbx_seq_one_letter_code
_entity_poly.pdbx_strand_id
1 'polypeptide(L)' 'MALKADIAGGGGCVCKQTKRYKQPECCCMGWEVSQLSDELVEDVGYLYLHNTSITEITPNFFDAYPSIREL' A
#
# COMPACT_ATOMS: atom_id res chain seq x y z
N MET A 1 17.88 -10.48 10.38
CA MET A 1 16.71 -11.38 10.25
C MET A 1 16.14 -11.16 8.86
N ALA A 2 16.24 -12.16 7.98
CA ALA A 2 15.79 -12.06 6.61
C ALA A 2 14.25 -12.06 6.59
N LEU A 3 13.66 -11.05 5.95
CA LEU A 3 12.20 -10.96 5.78
C LEU A 3 11.79 -12.01 4.74
N LYS A 4 11.08 -13.04 5.20
CA LYS A 4 10.38 -13.97 4.33
C LYS A 4 9.05 -13.30 3.99
N ALA A 5 9.05 -12.54 2.90
CA ALA A 5 7.81 -12.22 2.21
C ALA A 5 7.27 -13.54 1.67
N ASP A 6 6.15 -14.01 2.21
CA ASP A 6 5.35 -15.04 1.55
C ASP A 6 4.75 -14.35 0.31
N ILE A 7 5.54 -14.38 -0.77
CA ILE A 7 5.14 -13.91 -2.10
C ILE A 7 4.16 -14.95 -2.63
N ALA A 8 2.87 -14.75 -2.36
CA ALA A 8 1.83 -15.34 -3.18
C ALA A 8 1.77 -14.54 -4.50
N GLY A 9 2.59 -14.96 -5.47
CA GLY A 9 2.51 -14.71 -6.91
C GLY A 9 2.01 -13.35 -7.45
N GLY A 10 2.92 -12.59 -8.06
CA GLY A 10 2.58 -11.44 -8.94
C GLY A 10 2.63 -10.10 -8.21
N GLY A 11 3.27 -9.08 -8.81
CA GLY A 11 3.44 -7.78 -8.17
C GLY A 11 2.11 -7.09 -7.79
N GLY A 12 2.15 -6.34 -6.69
CA GLY A 12 0.96 -5.82 -6.04
C GLY A 12 1.28 -5.01 -4.77
N CYS A 13 0.23 -4.49 -4.14
CA CYS A 13 0.32 -3.79 -2.86
C CYS A 13 0.41 -4.79 -1.70
N VAL A 14 1.39 -4.61 -0.84
CA VAL A 14 1.59 -5.43 0.37
C VAL A 14 1.43 -4.57 1.60
N CYS A 15 0.46 -4.91 2.44
CA CYS A 15 0.23 -4.24 3.72
C CYS A 15 0.80 -5.08 4.88
N LYS A 16 1.49 -4.41 5.82
CA LYS A 16 2.06 -5.01 7.02
C LYS A 16 1.78 -4.15 8.25
N GLN A 17 1.44 -4.79 9.36
CA GLN A 17 1.36 -4.10 10.65
C GLN A 17 2.77 -3.81 11.16
N THR A 18 3.11 -2.53 11.32
CA THR A 18 4.41 -2.15 11.90
C THR A 18 4.26 -1.90 13.40
N LYS A 19 5.21 -2.39 14.20
CA LYS A 19 5.29 -2.03 15.63
C LYS A 19 5.79 -0.59 15.83
N ARG A 20 6.46 -0.02 14.83
CA ARG A 20 7.11 1.29 14.88
C ARG A 20 6.10 2.43 14.85
N TYR A 21 5.09 2.34 13.99
CA TYR A 21 4.17 3.44 13.74
C TYR A 21 2.79 3.25 14.36
N LYS A 22 2.55 2.11 15.04
CA LYS A 22 1.26 1.69 15.60
C LYS A 22 0.11 1.57 14.58
N GLN A 23 0.36 1.89 13.31
CA GLN A 23 -0.56 1.77 12.19
C GLN A 23 0.04 0.85 11.11
N PRO A 24 -0.81 0.26 10.25
CA PRO A 24 -0.39 -0.50 9.08
C PRO A 24 0.38 0.38 8.09
N GLU A 25 1.35 -0.25 7.43
CA GLU A 25 2.10 0.30 6.30
C GLU A 25 1.79 -0.55 5.07
N CYS A 26 1.34 0.09 3.99
CA CYS A 26 1.11 -0.55 2.70
C CYS A 26 2.18 -0.09 1.70
N CYS A 27 2.79 -1.04 1.01
CA CYS A 27 3.80 -0.79 0.00
C CYS A 27 3.36 -1.41 -1.32
N CYS A 28 3.05 -0.58 -2.29
CA CYS A 28 2.75 -0.95 -3.65
C CYS A 28 4.02 -0.83 -4.48
N MET A 29 4.50 -1.96 -5.00
CA MET A 29 5.74 -1.99 -5.75
C MET A 29 5.58 -2.74 -7.07
N GLY A 30 6.13 -2.14 -8.12
CA GLY A 30 6.32 -2.76 -9.42
C GLY A 30 5.41 -2.22 -10.52
N TRP A 31 5.89 -2.29 -11.76
CA TRP A 31 5.30 -1.60 -12.90
C TRP A 31 3.97 -2.22 -13.34
N GLU A 32 3.69 -3.46 -12.91
CA GLU A 32 2.37 -4.07 -13.08
C GLU A 32 1.27 -3.41 -12.24
N VAL A 33 1.62 -2.66 -11.19
CA VAL A 33 0.66 -1.90 -10.39
C VAL A 33 0.28 -0.63 -11.15
N SER A 34 -0.84 -0.68 -11.87
CA SER A 34 -1.39 0.42 -12.68
C SER A 34 -2.52 1.19 -11.99
N GLN A 35 -3.07 0.65 -10.90
CA GLN A 35 -4.11 1.27 -10.09
C GLN A 35 -3.89 0.96 -8.60
N LEU A 36 -4.30 1.87 -7.73
CA LEU A 36 -4.41 1.58 -6.30
C LEU A 36 -5.62 0.68 -6.07
N SER A 37 -5.43 -0.42 -5.35
CA SER A 37 -6.55 -1.28 -4.96
C SER A 37 -7.45 -0.55 -3.96
N ASP A 38 -8.77 -0.68 -4.14
CA ASP A 38 -9.77 -0.21 -3.18
C ASP A 38 -9.81 -1.03 -1.89
N GLU A 39 -8.93 -2.03 -1.73
CA GLU A 39 -8.85 -2.93 -0.59
C GLU A 39 -7.52 -2.78 0.19
N LEU A 40 -7.09 -1.54 0.47
CA LEU A 40 -6.08 -1.34 1.50
C LEU A 40 -6.70 -1.63 2.88
N VAL A 41 -5.84 -1.86 3.88
CA VAL A 41 -6.31 -2.02 5.26
C VAL A 41 -6.92 -0.69 5.72
N GLU A 42 -8.17 -0.70 6.23
CA GLU A 42 -8.97 0.51 6.58
C GLU A 42 -8.21 1.53 7.45
N ASP A 43 -7.30 1.06 8.32
CA ASP A 43 -6.52 1.89 9.23
C ASP A 43 -5.11 2.26 8.73
N VAL A 44 -4.80 2.03 7.45
CA VAL A 44 -3.47 2.31 6.88
C VAL A 44 -3.02 3.74 7.19
N GLY A 45 -1.83 3.86 7.78
CA GLY A 45 -1.23 5.14 8.12
C GLY A 45 -0.17 5.60 7.14
N TYR A 46 0.45 4.65 6.43
CA TYR A 46 1.61 4.87 5.57
C TYR A 46 1.40 4.11 4.27
N LEU A 47 1.41 4.82 3.15
CA LEU A 47 1.24 4.24 1.82
C LEU A 47 2.47 4.57 0.98
N TYR A 48 3.24 3.57 0.56
CA TYR A 48 4.42 3.75 -0.27
C TYR A 48 4.17 3.25 -1.68
N LEU A 49 4.41 4.12 -2.68
CA LEU A 49 4.28 3.79 -4.09
C LEU A 49 5.67 3.80 -4.73
N HIS A 50 6.17 2.61 -5.10
CA HIS A 50 7.52 2.45 -5.65
C HIS A 50 7.50 1.77 -7.00
N ASN A 51 8.02 2.46 -8.03
CA ASN A 51 8.12 1.93 -9.39
C ASN A 51 6.78 1.38 -9.91
N THR A 52 5.68 2.08 -9.63
CA THR A 52 4.34 1.75 -10.10
C THR A 52 4.06 2.43 -11.44
N SER A 53 3.10 1.91 -12.21
CA SER A 53 2.59 2.55 -13.44
C SER A 53 1.29 3.33 -13.22
N ILE A 54 0.94 3.63 -11.96
CA ILE A 54 -0.24 4.43 -11.59
C ILE A 54 -0.09 5.84 -12.18
N THR A 55 -0.94 6.17 -13.15
CA THR A 55 -1.04 7.50 -13.76
C THR A 55 -2.19 8.32 -13.19
N GLU A 56 -3.23 7.65 -12.72
CA GLU A 56 -4.45 8.28 -12.20
C GLU A 56 -4.86 7.56 -10.90
N ILE A 57 -5.33 8.35 -9.93
CA ILE A 57 -5.90 7.85 -8.69
C ILE A 57 -7.40 8.14 -8.75
N THR A 58 -8.22 7.14 -8.39
CA THR A 58 -9.67 7.28 -8.34
C THR A 58 -10.04 8.51 -7.48
N PRO A 59 -10.95 9.38 -7.94
CA PRO A 59 -11.43 10.49 -7.15
C PRO A 59 -11.93 10.00 -5.79
N ASN A 60 -11.61 10.73 -4.73
CA ASN A 60 -12.01 10.41 -3.35
C ASN A 60 -11.41 9.11 -2.78
N PHE A 61 -10.41 8.52 -3.43
CA PHE A 61 -9.72 7.33 -2.90
C PHE A 61 -9.25 7.53 -1.45
N PHE A 62 -8.63 8.67 -1.16
CA PHE A 62 -8.11 8.96 0.18
C PHE A 62 -9.21 9.22 1.22
N ASP A 63 -10.45 9.47 0.82
CA ASP A 63 -11.58 9.63 1.74
C ASP A 63 -11.95 8.31 2.42
N ALA A 64 -11.71 7.18 1.74
CA ALA A 64 -11.87 5.84 2.29
C ALA A 64 -10.76 5.48 3.30
N TYR A 65 -9.63 6.20 3.28
CA TYR A 65 -8.46 5.96 4.12
C TYR A 65 -8.04 7.21 4.89
N PRO A 66 -8.91 7.73 5.77
CA PRO A 66 -8.66 8.98 6.50
C PRO A 66 -7.47 8.88 7.47
N SER A 67 -7.03 7.66 7.77
CA SER A 67 -5.91 7.36 8.65
C SER A 67 -4.54 7.56 7.98
N ILE A 68 -4.45 7.75 6.65
CA ILE A 68 -3.19 7.95 5.93
C ILE A 68 -2.57 9.28 6.37
N ARG A 69 -1.33 9.20 6.83
CA ARG A 69 -0.54 10.34 7.32
C ARG A 69 0.64 10.65 6.42
N GLU A 70 1.13 9.64 5.70
CA GLU A 70 2.30 9.72 4.83
C GLU A 70 2.07 8.91 3.55
N LEU A 71 2.40 9.52 2.41
CA LEU A 71 2.31 8.99 1.05
C LEU A 71 3.64 9.17 0.33
#